data_AF-A0A6N8NHW6-F1
#
_entry.id   AF-A0A6N8NHW6-F1
#
_cell.length_a   1.000
_cell.length_b   1.000
_cell.length_c   1.000
_cell.angle_alpha   90.00
_cell.angle_beta   90.00
_cell.angle_gamma   90.00
#
_symmetry.space_group_name_H-M   'P 1'
#
loop_
_entity.id
_entity.type
_entity.pdbx_description
1 polymer ?
#
loop_
_entity_poly.entity_id
_entity_poly.type
_entity_poly.pdbx_seq_one_letter_code
_entity_poly.pdbx_strand_id
1 'polypeptide(L)'
;MSEDIFDAIIVGAGLAGSVAALVLAREGAQVLVIERGNSAGAKNVTGGRLYAHSLEHIIPGFAESAPVERLITHEKLAFMTEKSAMTMDYCNGDETSPSQRSYSVLRSKFDAW
;
A
#
# COMPACT_ATOMS: atom_id res chain seq x y z
N MET A 1 -13.13 36.36 1.91
CA MET A 1 -12.59 35.00 1.80
C MET A 1 -12.14 34.65 3.20
N SER A 2 -12.84 33.76 3.91
CA SER A 2 -12.23 33.17 5.11
C SER A 2 -10.97 32.45 4.64
N GLU A 3 -9.82 32.69 5.26
CA GLU A 3 -8.67 31.83 5.03
C GLU A 3 -9.09 30.42 5.49
N ASP A 4 -9.08 29.46 4.58
CA ASP A 4 -9.30 28.07 4.94
C ASP A 4 -8.09 27.63 5.78
N ILE A 5 -8.28 27.53 7.10
CA ILE A 5 -7.24 27.11 8.04
C ILE A 5 -7.29 25.58 8.13
N PHE A 6 -6.19 24.93 7.77
CA PHE A 6 -5.97 23.49 7.97
C PHE A 6 -4.83 23.30 8.97
N ASP A 7 -4.93 22.27 9.82
CA ASP A 7 -3.87 21.89 10.74
C ASP A 7 -2.69 21.25 10.00
N ALA A 8 -2.98 20.56 8.89
CA ALA A 8 -1.96 19.97 8.02
C ALA A 8 -2.40 19.94 6.56
N ILE A 9 -1.44 20.17 5.67
CA ILE A 9 -1.58 19.94 4.23
C ILE A 9 -0.62 18.83 3.81
N ILE A 10 -1.16 17.75 3.27
CA ILE A 10 -0.42 16.59 2.78
C ILE A 10 -0.39 16.62 1.27
N VAL A 11 0.82 16.65 0.71
CA VAL A 11 1.03 16.65 -0.74
C VAL A 11 1.33 15.22 -1.20
N GLY A 12 0.36 14.61 -1.87
CA GLY A 12 0.38 13.27 -2.46
C GLY A 12 -0.58 12.30 -1.78
N ALA A 13 -1.50 11.70 -2.54
CA ALA A 13 -2.43 10.67 -2.09
C ALA A 13 -1.95 9.26 -2.48
N GLY A 14 -0.66 8.99 -2.19
CA GLY A 14 -0.16 7.60 -2.14
C GLY A 14 -0.28 7.03 -0.73
N LEU A 15 0.10 5.77 -0.55
CA LEU A 15 0.03 5.06 0.73
C LEU A 15 0.47 5.90 1.94
N ALA A 16 1.67 6.51 1.88
CA ALA A 16 2.19 7.29 3.00
C ALA A 16 1.33 8.54 3.30
N GLY A 17 0.92 9.27 2.27
CA GLY A 17 0.11 10.48 2.43
C GLY A 17 -1.30 10.18 2.92
N SER A 18 -1.95 9.16 2.35
CA SER A 18 -3.28 8.73 2.79
C SER A 18 -3.26 8.19 4.22
N VAL A 19 -2.22 7.43 4.60
CA VAL A 19 -2.06 6.95 5.99
C VAL A 19 -1.80 8.10 6.96
N ALA A 20 -0.93 9.05 6.61
CA ALA A 20 -0.68 10.22 7.45
C ALA A 20 -1.96 11.06 7.64
N ALA A 21 -2.72 11.25 6.56
CA ALA A 21 -4.00 11.95 6.60
C ALA A 21 -5.00 11.23 7.51
N LEU A 22 -5.11 9.91 7.37
CA LEU A 22 -6.01 9.09 8.18
C LEU A 22 -5.66 9.16 9.66
N VAL A 23 -4.38 9.04 10.02
CA VAL A 23 -3.94 9.09 11.42
C VAL A 23 -4.22 10.46 12.03
N LEU A 24 -3.88 11.55 11.34
CA LEU A 24 -4.15 12.92 11.81
C LEU A 24 -5.66 13.21 11.93
N ALA A 25 -6.44 12.81 10.93
CA ALA A 25 -7.89 13.02 10.93
C ALA A 25 -8.59 12.22 12.04
N ARG A 26 -8.10 11.02 12.38
CA ARG A 26 -8.61 10.24 13.53
C ARG A 26 -8.39 10.93 14.87
N GLU A 27 -7.33 11.72 14.99
CA GLU A 27 -7.06 12.56 16.16
C GLU A 27 -7.77 13.92 16.11
N GLY A 28 -8.65 14.14 15.12
CA GLY A 28 -9.50 15.32 15.01
C GLY A 28 -8.90 16.51 14.27
N ALA A 29 -7.72 16.36 13.65
CA ALA A 29 -7.10 17.44 12.87
C ALA A 29 -7.86 17.69 11.55
N GLN A 30 -7.97 18.96 11.16
CA GLN A 30 -8.44 19.36 9.83
C GLN A 30 -7.30 19.23 8.82
N VAL A 31 -7.35 18.17 8.01
CA VAL A 31 -6.28 17.83 7.06
C VAL A 31 -6.76 18.00 5.62
N LEU A 32 -5.95 18.70 4.81
CA LEU A 32 -6.13 18.76 3.36
C LEU A 32 -5.13 17.83 2.68
N VAL A 33 -5.61 16.92 1.83
CA VAL A 33 -4.76 16.09 0.97
C VAL A 33 -4.85 16.59 -0.46
N ILE A 34 -3.71 16.83 -1.11
CA ILE A 34 -3.63 17.29 -2.50
C ILE A 34 -2.90 16.24 -3.33
N GLU A 35 -3.52 15.76 -4.40
CA GLU A 35 -2.93 14.81 -5.35
C GLU A 35 -2.91 15.42 -6.75
N ARG A 36 -1.84 15.16 -7.51
CA ARG A 36 -1.70 15.66 -8.88
C ARG A 36 -2.45 14.81 -9.91
N GLY A 37 -2.70 13.55 -9.58
CA GLY A 37 -3.49 12.63 -10.38
C GLY A 37 -4.99 12.94 -10.31
N ASN A 38 -5.73 12.52 -11.33
CA ASN A 38 -7.19 12.67 -11.35
C ASN A 38 -7.88 11.85 -10.25
N SER A 39 -7.18 10.86 -9.69
CA SER A 39 -7.56 10.09 -8.52
C SER A 39 -6.30 9.67 -7.77
N ALA A 40 -6.43 9.31 -6.49
CA ALA A 40 -5.39 8.60 -5.77
C ALA A 40 -5.01 7.33 -6.54
N GLY A 41 -3.71 7.01 -6.57
CA GLY A 41 -3.19 5.86 -7.33
C GLY A 41 -2.98 6.09 -8.83
N ALA A 42 -3.58 7.11 -9.47
CA ALA A 42 -3.51 7.31 -10.92
C ALA A 42 -2.09 7.54 -11.47
N LYS A 43 -1.19 8.04 -10.63
CA LYS A 43 0.23 8.30 -10.96
C LYS A 43 1.20 7.39 -10.20
N ASN A 44 0.68 6.42 -9.43
CA ASN A 44 1.50 5.59 -8.56
C ASN A 44 1.97 4.34 -9.29
N VAL A 45 3.27 4.07 -9.24
CA VAL A 45 3.91 2.91 -9.87
C VAL A 45 4.54 2.05 -8.79
N THR A 46 4.47 0.72 -8.96
CA THR A 46 5.06 -0.26 -8.05
C THR A 46 5.44 -1.53 -8.83
N GLY A 47 6.32 -2.35 -8.26
CA GLY A 47 6.53 -3.74 -8.69
C GLY A 47 5.36 -4.67 -8.36
N GLY A 48 4.37 -4.20 -7.59
CA GLY A 48 3.09 -4.86 -7.38
C GLY A 48 2.91 -5.50 -6.02
N ARG A 49 3.95 -5.66 -5.20
CA ARG A 49 3.84 -6.27 -3.87
C ARG A 49 3.68 -5.22 -2.76
N LEU A 50 2.72 -5.45 -1.87
CA LEU A 50 2.47 -4.70 -0.64
C LEU A 50 2.64 -5.63 0.56
N TYR A 51 3.44 -5.23 1.55
CA TYR A 51 3.56 -5.95 2.83
C TYR A 51 2.50 -5.45 3.80
N ALA A 52 1.72 -6.38 4.36
CA ALA A 52 0.55 -6.04 5.19
C ALA A 52 0.93 -5.45 6.55
N HIS A 53 2.13 -5.74 7.05
CA HIS A 53 2.60 -5.42 8.40
C HIS A 53 2.16 -4.04 8.91
N SER A 54 2.61 -2.96 8.27
CA SER A 54 2.30 -1.61 8.72
C SER A 54 0.82 -1.25 8.57
N LEU A 55 0.18 -1.71 7.50
CA LEU A 55 -1.20 -1.32 7.21
C LEU A 55 -2.18 -2.04 8.14
N GLU A 56 -1.92 -3.29 8.51
CA GLU A 56 -2.73 -4.01 9.49
C GLU A 56 -2.71 -3.38 10.88
N HIS A 57 -1.60 -2.74 11.26
CA HIS A 57 -1.55 -1.98 12.51
C HIS A 57 -2.42 -0.71 12.50
N ILE A 58 -2.71 -0.16 11.32
CA ILE A 58 -3.43 1.12 11.16
C ILE A 58 -4.90 0.87 10.77
N ILE A 59 -5.14 -0.12 9.92
CA ILE A 59 -6.45 -0.55 9.44
C ILE A 59 -6.52 -2.07 9.58
N PRO A 60 -6.85 -2.57 10.79
CA PRO A 60 -6.96 -4.01 11.02
C PRO A 60 -8.00 -4.64 10.08
N GLY A 61 -7.64 -5.75 9.44
CA GLY A 61 -8.48 -6.47 8.48
C GLY A 61 -8.63 -5.77 7.13
N PHE A 62 -7.73 -4.84 6.75
CA PHE A 62 -7.89 -4.04 5.53
C PHE A 62 -8.13 -4.90 4.28
N ALA A 63 -7.46 -6.05 4.19
CA ALA A 63 -7.52 -6.94 3.03
C ALA A 63 -8.90 -7.59 2.81
N GLU A 64 -9.83 -7.49 3.77
CA GLU A 64 -11.22 -7.95 3.62
C GLU A 64 -12.07 -6.99 2.77
N SER A 65 -11.67 -5.72 2.67
CA SER A 65 -12.41 -4.68 1.95
C SER A 65 -11.60 -3.97 0.85
N ALA A 66 -10.28 -3.89 1.01
CA ALA A 66 -9.39 -3.28 0.04
C ALA A 66 -9.27 -4.14 -1.22
N PRO A 67 -9.09 -3.52 -2.41
CA PRO A 67 -8.94 -4.25 -3.68
C PRO A 67 -7.52 -4.84 -3.81
N VAL A 68 -7.20 -5.82 -2.96
CA VAL A 68 -6.00 -6.66 -3.08
C VAL A 68 -6.21 -7.69 -4.21
N GLU A 69 -5.15 -8.02 -4.93
CA GLU A 69 -5.25 -8.91 -6.10
C GLU A 69 -4.96 -10.37 -5.72
N ARG A 70 -3.84 -10.65 -5.02
CA ARG A 70 -3.45 -12.03 -4.66
C ARG A 70 -2.60 -12.05 -3.39
N LEU A 71 -2.85 -12.99 -2.48
CA LEU A 71 -1.92 -13.30 -1.39
C LEU A 71 -0.62 -13.94 -1.94
N ILE A 72 0.53 -13.38 -1.56
CA ILE A 72 1.84 -13.92 -1.93
C ILE A 72 2.24 -15.01 -0.92
N THR A 73 2.25 -16.25 -1.40
CA THR A 73 2.66 -17.44 -0.63
C THR A 73 3.96 -18.06 -1.18
N HIS A 74 4.42 -17.62 -2.34
CA HIS A 74 5.48 -18.25 -3.10
C HIS A 74 6.40 -17.19 -3.69
N GLU A 75 7.70 -17.30 -3.41
CA GLU A 75 8.71 -16.34 -3.81
C GLU A 75 9.87 -17.06 -4.49
N LYS A 76 10.39 -16.45 -5.56
CA LYS A 76 11.53 -16.97 -6.31
C LYS A 76 12.55 -15.87 -6.49
N LEU A 77 13.79 -16.16 -6.13
CA LEU A 77 14.94 -15.30 -6.38
C LEU A 77 15.83 -15.98 -7.42
N ALA A 78 15.99 -15.35 -8.58
CA ALA A 78 16.80 -15.88 -9.67
C ALA A 78 18.07 -15.05 -9.86
N PHE A 79 19.22 -15.73 -9.88
CA PHE A 79 20.52 -15.18 -10.26
C PHE A 79 20.80 -15.62 -11.70
N MET A 80 20.85 -14.66 -12.63
CA MET A 80 20.86 -14.94 -14.06
C MET A 80 22.15 -14.45 -14.73
N THR A 81 22.61 -15.21 -15.73
CA THR A 81 23.56 -14.76 -16.77
C THR A 81 22.81 -14.65 -18.10
N GLU A 82 23.51 -14.31 -19.19
CA GLU A 82 22.91 -14.26 -20.53
C GLU A 82 22.28 -15.61 -20.97
N LYS A 83 22.83 -16.74 -20.50
CA LYS A 83 22.46 -18.09 -20.99
C LYS A 83 22.04 -19.07 -19.90
N SER A 84 22.05 -18.67 -18.63
CA SER A 84 21.75 -19.57 -17.51
C SER A 84 21.11 -18.84 -16.33
N ALA A 85 20.45 -19.59 -15.46
CA ALA A 85 19.89 -19.07 -14.23
C ALA A 85 20.03 -20.08 -13.09
N MET A 86 20.32 -19.60 -11.89
CA MET A 86 20.17 -20.33 -10.63
C MET A 86 19.01 -19.69 -9.86
N THR A 87 18.00 -20.49 -9.51
CA THR A 87 16.81 -19.99 -8.80
C THR A 87 16.72 -20.60 -7.41
N MET A 88 16.58 -19.75 -6.40
CA MET A 88 16.17 -20.13 -5.05
C MET A 88 14.66 -19.97 -4.94
N ASP A 89 14.00 -21.02 -4.49
CA ASP A 89 12.54 -21.12 -4.46
C ASP A 89 12.07 -21.30 -3.00
N TYR A 90 11.18 -20.40 -2.54
CA TYR A 90 10.60 -20.44 -1.20
C TYR A 90 9.07 -20.38 -1.26
N CYS A 91 8.43 -21.47 -0.82
CA CYS A 91 6.98 -21.56 -0.69
C CYS A 91 6.63 -21.67 0.80
N ASN A 92 5.87 -20.71 1.31
CA ASN A 92 5.34 -20.77 2.67
C ASN A 92 3.94 -21.42 2.62
N GLY A 93 3.84 -22.63 3.17
CA GLY A 93 2.60 -23.39 3.25
C GLY A 93 1.82 -23.18 4.56
N ASP A 94 2.40 -22.47 5.53
CA ASP A 94 1.78 -22.29 6.84
C ASP A 94 0.72 -21.18 6.82
N GLU A 95 -0.25 -21.29 7.73
CA GLU A 95 -1.15 -20.17 8.00
C GLU A 95 -0.36 -19.01 8.61
N THR A 96 -0.41 -17.86 7.94
CA THR A 96 0.25 -16.64 8.38
C THR A 96 -0.75 -15.70 9.03
N SER A 97 -0.34 -15.03 10.11
CA SER A 97 -1.13 -13.94 10.70
C SER A 97 -1.28 -12.79 9.69
N PRO A 98 -2.37 -12.00 9.74
CA PRO A 98 -2.61 -10.93 8.77
C PRO A 98 -1.43 -9.97 8.58
N SER A 99 -0.74 -9.57 9.65
CA SER A 99 0.40 -8.65 9.59
C SER A 99 1.67 -9.27 8.98
N GLN A 100 1.75 -10.59 8.87
CA GLN A 100 2.86 -11.30 8.22
C GLN A 100 2.62 -11.57 6.73
N ARG A 101 1.42 -11.24 6.23
CA ARG A 101 1.05 -11.46 4.83
C ARG A 101 1.63 -10.37 3.93
N SER A 102 1.68 -10.67 2.64
CA SER A 102 1.90 -9.68 1.60
C SER A 102 1.02 -10.00 0.41
N TYR A 103 0.60 -8.96 -0.31
CA TYR A 103 -0.38 -9.05 -1.38
C TYR A 103 0.18 -8.44 -2.66
N SER A 104 -0.19 -8.98 -3.82
CA SER A 104 -0.12 -8.19 -5.04
C SER A 104 -1.25 -7.16 -5.07
N VAL A 105 -0.97 -5.98 -5.60
CA VAL A 105 -1.92 -4.86 -5.69
C VAL A 105 -1.76 -4.11 -7.01
N LEU A 106 -2.87 -3.57 -7.52
CA LEU A 106 -2.86 -2.54 -8.55
C LEU A 106 -3.07 -1.19 -7.86
N ARG A 107 -2.03 -0.33 -7.85
CA ARG A 107 -2.05 0.94 -7.08
C ARG A 107 -3.18 1.88 -7.49
N SER A 108 -3.59 1.89 -8.75
CA SER A 108 -4.70 2.71 -9.22
C SER A 108 -6.03 2.36 -8.56
N LYS A 109 -6.26 1.08 -8.24
CA LYS A 109 -7.43 0.64 -7.47
C LYS A 109 -7.19 0.75 -5.97
N PHE A 110 -6.01 0.30 -5.52
CA PHE A 110 -5.69 0.20 -4.09
C PHE A 110 -5.63 1.55 -3.39
N ASP A 111 -4.99 2.56 -3.97
CA ASP A 111 -4.86 3.86 -3.30
C ASP A 111 -6.13 4.71 -3.40
N ALA A 112 -7.07 4.35 -4.28
CA ALA A 112 -8.35 5.02 -4.40
C ALA A 112 -9.38 4.52 -3.37
N TRP A 113 -9.14 3.33 -2.81
CA TRP A 113 -9.84 2.79 -1.64
C TRP A 113 -9.28 3.47 -0.37
#